data_AF-A0A6M0BI07-F1
#
_entry.id   AF-A0A6M0BI07-F1
#
_cell.length_a   1.000
_cell.length_b   1.000
_cell.length_c   1.000
_cell.angle_alpha   90.00
_cell.angle_beta   90.00
_cell.angle_gamma   90.00
#
_symmetry.space_group_name_H-M   'P 1'
#
loop_
_entity.id
_entity.type
_entity.pdbx_description
1 polymer ?
#
loop_
_entity_poly.entity_id
_entity_poly.type
_entity_poly.pdbx_seq_one_letter_code
_entity_poly.pdbx_strand_id
1 'polypeptide(L)'
;MKFFTSFFEFVIGLAVVDWVVKVLKPPKAFSWQAIMWLTVFSYVMAGLATGFVQRLIASCGGIFFILFVYWVTAAAAKLRIAKKSLPLGAWITGALTSIYLFGISWNVGEYQLRIDGISTYLLGIDSGELSSLTFISWPLISAIIAALPYILAVEFKVKKPSPAERQYLVILFGSQLLISCWIQFYFVIQNWLVQYPSLLSDDFIHSSF
;
A
#
# COMPACT_ATOMS: atom_id res chain seq x y z
N MET A 1 12.15 45.84 -12.44
CA MET A 1 11.53 44.51 -12.63
C MET A 1 11.81 43.52 -11.50
N LYS A 2 13.05 43.37 -10.99
CA LYS A 2 13.39 42.41 -9.91
C LYS A 2 12.62 42.57 -8.58
N PHE A 3 12.21 43.79 -8.24
CA PHE A 3 11.45 44.07 -7.02
C PHE A 3 10.03 43.47 -7.04
N PHE A 4 9.34 43.55 -8.18
CA PHE A 4 7.97 43.04 -8.33
C PHE A 4 7.92 41.50 -8.33
N THR A 5 8.96 40.83 -8.86
CA THR A 5 9.06 39.37 -8.82
C THR A 5 9.29 38.85 -7.40
N SER A 6 10.17 39.48 -6.61
CA SER A 6 10.39 39.09 -5.21
C SER A 6 9.17 39.36 -4.31
N PHE A 7 8.43 40.44 -4.57
CA PHE A 7 7.18 40.71 -3.86
C PHE A 7 6.10 39.67 -4.19
N PHE A 8 5.99 39.26 -5.46
CA PHE A 8 5.06 38.22 -5.89
C PHE A 8 5.41 36.84 -5.31
N GLU A 9 6.70 36.48 -5.26
CA GLU A 9 7.18 35.26 -4.58
C GLU A 9 6.90 35.27 -3.07
N PHE A 10 7.01 36.43 -2.41
CA PHE A 10 6.68 36.58 -0.98
C PHE A 10 5.18 36.45 -0.71
N VAL A 11 4.32 37.05 -1.55
CA VAL A 11 2.86 36.95 -1.43
C VAL A 11 2.37 35.53 -1.75
N ILE A 12 2.93 34.88 -2.78
CA ILE A 12 2.70 33.45 -3.04
C ILE A 12 3.19 32.63 -1.85
N GLY A 13 4.36 32.93 -1.30
CA GLY A 13 4.90 32.26 -0.11
C GLY A 13 3.97 32.35 1.10
N LEU A 14 3.45 33.54 1.40
CA LEU A 14 2.46 33.76 2.46
C LEU A 14 1.14 33.01 2.20
N ALA A 15 0.61 33.07 0.98
CA ALA A 15 -0.61 32.38 0.61
C ALA A 15 -0.46 30.85 0.67
N VAL A 16 0.69 30.34 0.25
CA VAL A 16 1.05 28.91 0.35
C VAL A 16 1.20 28.53 1.82
N VAL A 17 1.86 29.33 2.65
CA VAL A 17 1.99 29.05 4.09
C VAL A 17 0.63 29.03 4.77
N ASP A 18 -0.25 29.98 4.50
CA ASP A 18 -1.60 30.01 5.07
C ASP A 18 -2.46 28.84 4.60
N TRP A 19 -2.33 28.44 3.34
CA TRP A 19 -2.98 27.26 2.80
C TRP A 19 -2.44 25.98 3.45
N VAL A 20 -1.12 25.85 3.54
CA VAL A 20 -0.42 24.73 4.18
C VAL A 20 -0.83 24.62 5.65
N VAL A 21 -0.87 25.72 6.40
CA VAL A 21 -1.29 25.74 7.81
C VAL A 21 -2.77 25.38 7.95
N LYS A 22 -3.65 25.86 7.06
CA LYS A 22 -5.07 25.45 7.08
C LYS A 22 -5.28 23.98 6.77
N VAL A 23 -4.46 23.40 5.89
CA VAL A 23 -4.55 21.98 5.50
C VAL A 23 -3.86 21.06 6.53
N LEU A 24 -2.76 21.51 7.15
CA LEU A 24 -1.95 20.71 8.08
C LEU A 24 -2.38 20.83 9.54
N LYS A 25 -3.08 21.90 9.96
CA LYS A 25 -3.53 22.05 11.34
C LYS A 25 -4.72 21.11 11.58
N PRO A 26 -4.58 20.07 12.43
CA PRO A 26 -5.65 19.12 12.64
C PRO A 26 -6.84 19.81 13.34
N PRO A 27 -8.09 19.65 12.86
CA PRO A 27 -9.26 20.21 13.51
C PRO A 27 -9.64 19.45 14.80
N LYS A 28 -9.16 18.20 14.96
CA LYS A 28 -9.36 17.32 16.12
C LYS A 28 -8.16 16.40 16.30
N ALA A 29 -7.84 15.99 17.54
CA ALA A 29 -6.72 15.08 17.85
C ALA A 29 -6.80 13.70 17.16
N PHE A 30 -8.02 13.25 16.83
CA PHE A 30 -8.28 11.99 16.13
C PHE A 30 -8.66 12.27 14.66
N SER A 31 -7.68 12.72 13.86
CA SER A 31 -7.84 12.97 12.42
C SER A 31 -6.76 12.26 11.60
N TRP A 32 -7.04 12.01 10.32
CA TRP A 32 -6.08 11.42 9.37
C TRP A 32 -4.77 12.22 9.26
N GLN A 33 -4.83 13.55 9.49
CA GLN A 33 -3.65 14.42 9.50
C GLN A 33 -2.71 14.09 10.67
N ALA A 34 -3.24 13.69 11.83
CA ALA A 34 -2.40 13.27 12.96
C ALA A 34 -1.63 11.98 12.64
N ILE A 35 -2.26 11.03 11.95
CA ILE A 35 -1.59 9.78 11.52
C ILE A 35 -0.48 10.08 10.52
N MET A 36 -0.71 10.99 9.57
CA MET A 36 0.33 11.45 8.65
C MET A 36 1.56 11.98 9.41
N TRP A 37 1.34 12.83 10.42
CA TRP A 37 2.41 13.37 11.23
C TRP A 37 3.14 12.30 12.03
N LEU A 38 2.43 11.29 12.56
CA LEU A 38 3.06 10.16 13.24
C LEU A 38 3.94 9.34 12.30
N THR A 39 3.54 9.16 11.04
CA THR A 39 4.37 8.52 10.02
C THR A 39 5.66 9.30 9.79
N VAL A 40 5.54 10.60 9.51
CA VAL A 40 6.70 11.48 9.25
C VAL A 40 7.62 11.51 10.46
N PHE A 41 7.07 11.71 11.66
CA PHE A 41 7.82 11.71 12.90
C PHE A 41 8.55 10.39 13.14
N SER A 42 7.88 9.26 12.91
CA SER A 42 8.51 7.94 13.08
C SER A 42 9.67 7.76 12.12
N TYR A 43 9.55 8.09 10.84
CA TYR A 43 10.69 7.96 9.91
C TYR A 43 11.84 8.91 10.23
N VAL A 44 11.55 10.14 10.67
CA VAL A 44 12.58 11.09 11.13
C VAL A 44 13.32 10.51 12.34
N MET A 45 12.59 10.02 13.34
CA MET A 45 13.18 9.43 14.54
C MET A 45 13.93 8.14 14.23
N ALA A 46 13.46 7.34 13.28
CA ALA A 46 14.16 6.14 12.81
C ALA A 46 15.50 6.52 12.16
N GLY A 47 15.56 7.60 11.37
CA GLY A 47 16.80 8.09 10.77
C GLY A 47 17.84 8.59 11.79
N LEU A 48 17.40 8.99 12.99
CA LEU A 48 18.27 9.39 14.10
C LEU A 48 18.67 8.24 15.03
N ALA A 49 17.93 7.13 14.97
CA ALA A 49 18.19 5.93 15.76
C ALA A 49 19.13 4.97 15.01
N THR A 50 19.67 4.00 15.74
CA THR A 50 20.51 2.93 15.16
C THR A 50 20.08 1.55 15.64
N GLY A 51 20.43 0.53 14.86
CA GLY A 51 20.24 -0.87 15.23
C GLY A 51 18.77 -1.30 15.33
N PHE A 52 18.42 -1.98 16.43
CA PHE A 52 17.06 -2.52 16.63
C PHE A 52 16.00 -1.42 16.81
N VAL A 53 16.34 -0.34 17.52
CA VAL A 53 15.41 0.76 17.81
C VAL A 53 14.99 1.47 16.52
N GLN A 54 15.93 1.70 15.61
CA GLN A 54 15.66 2.21 14.27
C GLN A 54 14.63 1.35 13.53
N ARG A 55 14.77 0.03 13.59
CA ARG A 55 13.86 -0.92 12.93
C ARG A 55 12.46 -0.85 13.51
N LEU A 56 12.33 -0.86 14.84
CA LEU A 56 11.03 -0.78 15.51
C LEU A 56 10.30 0.52 15.13
N ILE A 57 11.00 1.65 15.19
CA ILE A 57 10.42 2.96 14.86
C ILE A 57 10.04 3.03 13.37
N ALA A 58 10.87 2.51 12.47
CA ALA A 58 10.55 2.44 11.04
C ALA A 58 9.32 1.57 10.75
N SER A 59 9.19 0.42 11.44
CA SER A 59 7.98 -0.43 11.35
C SER A 59 6.73 0.31 11.83
N CYS A 60 6.82 1.06 12.94
CA CYS A 60 5.71 1.91 13.37
C CYS A 60 5.34 2.95 12.31
N GLY A 61 6.33 3.57 11.67
CA GLY A 61 6.13 4.50 10.54
C GLY A 61 5.33 3.86 9.40
N GLY A 62 5.70 2.64 8.99
CA GLY A 62 5.00 1.92 7.92
C GLY A 62 3.55 1.56 8.27
N ILE A 63 3.29 1.14 9.51
CA ILE A 63 1.94 0.85 9.99
C ILE A 63 1.09 2.14 10.00
N PHE A 64 1.63 3.25 10.52
CA PHE A 64 0.95 4.53 10.50
C PHE A 64 0.69 5.00 9.07
N PHE A 65 1.63 4.77 8.14
CA PHE A 65 1.44 5.10 6.73
C PHE A 65 0.27 4.32 6.10
N ILE A 66 0.19 3.01 6.34
CA ILE A 66 -0.93 2.18 5.86
C ILE A 66 -2.26 2.66 6.44
N LEU A 67 -2.30 2.95 7.75
CA LEU A 67 -3.49 3.47 8.42
C LEU A 67 -3.90 4.85 7.88
N PHE A 68 -2.93 5.71 7.59
CA PHE A 68 -3.16 7.01 6.95
C PHE A 68 -3.79 6.82 5.58
N VAL A 69 -3.22 5.98 4.71
CA VAL A 69 -3.76 5.72 3.37
C VAL A 69 -5.13 5.06 3.46
N TYR A 70 -5.32 4.11 4.38
CA TYR A 70 -6.63 3.50 4.62
C TYR A 70 -7.67 4.52 5.04
N TRP A 71 -7.35 5.39 6.00
CA TRP A 71 -8.29 6.40 6.45
C TRP A 71 -8.55 7.43 5.35
N VAL A 72 -7.54 7.92 4.64
CA VAL A 72 -7.74 8.87 3.53
C VAL A 72 -8.63 8.26 2.45
N THR A 73 -8.39 7.01 2.06
CA THR A 73 -9.19 6.32 1.03
C THR A 73 -10.58 5.92 1.52
N ALA A 74 -10.74 5.59 2.80
CA ALA A 74 -12.04 5.29 3.42
C ALA A 74 -12.87 6.57 3.65
N ALA A 75 -12.27 7.63 4.18
CA ALA A 75 -12.89 8.95 4.33
C ALA A 75 -13.19 9.60 2.98
N ALA A 76 -12.41 9.28 1.94
CA ALA A 76 -12.71 9.71 0.59
C ALA A 76 -14.00 9.08 0.04
N ALA A 77 -14.53 7.98 0.60
CA ALA A 77 -15.85 7.34 0.43
C ALA A 77 -16.49 7.26 -0.99
N LYS A 78 -15.82 7.76 -2.03
CA LYS A 78 -16.36 8.07 -3.37
C LYS A 78 -15.41 7.65 -4.49
N LEU A 79 -14.24 7.09 -4.18
CA LEU A 79 -13.37 6.46 -5.18
C LEU A 79 -13.84 5.02 -5.42
N ARG A 80 -14.90 4.89 -6.21
CA ARG A 80 -15.42 3.61 -6.72
C ARG A 80 -15.21 3.58 -8.23
N ILE A 81 -14.41 2.64 -8.72
CA ILE A 81 -14.38 2.36 -10.16
C ILE A 81 -15.65 1.57 -10.49
N ALA A 82 -16.36 2.04 -11.52
CA ALA A 82 -17.64 1.53 -12.00
C ALA A 82 -18.76 1.59 -10.93
N LYS A 83 -19.53 2.69 -10.94
CA LYS A 83 -20.86 3.02 -10.34
C LYS A 83 -21.34 2.34 -9.02
N LYS A 84 -20.92 1.13 -8.64
CA LYS A 84 -21.29 0.43 -7.39
C LYS A 84 -20.37 -0.71 -6.90
N SER A 85 -19.41 -1.24 -7.66
CA SER A 85 -18.93 -2.62 -7.38
C SER A 85 -17.57 -2.80 -6.68
N LEU A 86 -16.54 -1.96 -6.96
CA LEU A 86 -15.18 -2.22 -6.47
C LEU A 86 -14.66 -1.14 -5.50
N PRO A 87 -14.28 -1.52 -4.26
CA PRO A 87 -13.66 -0.61 -3.32
C PRO A 87 -12.19 -0.38 -3.70
N LEU A 88 -11.93 0.66 -4.50
CA LEU A 88 -10.57 1.03 -4.93
C LEU A 88 -9.66 1.33 -3.74
N GLY A 89 -10.21 1.93 -2.68
CA GLY A 89 -9.46 2.19 -1.45
C GLY A 89 -8.86 0.93 -0.86
N ALA A 90 -9.64 -0.15 -0.78
CA ALA A 90 -9.18 -1.44 -0.27
C ALA A 90 -8.09 -2.08 -1.14
N TRP A 91 -8.15 -1.87 -2.46
CA TRP A 91 -7.12 -2.32 -3.40
C TRP A 91 -5.80 -1.58 -3.22
N ILE A 92 -5.83 -0.25 -3.07
CA ILE A 92 -4.63 0.56 -2.83
C ILE A 92 -4.01 0.19 -1.47
N THR A 93 -4.83 0.12 -0.43
CA THR A 93 -4.35 -0.24 0.91
C THR A 93 -3.86 -1.67 0.96
N GLY A 94 -4.50 -2.58 0.22
CA GLY A 94 -4.08 -3.97 0.11
C GLY A 94 -2.75 -4.12 -0.62
N ALA A 95 -2.50 -3.31 -1.65
CA ALA A 95 -1.21 -3.26 -2.36
C ALA A 95 -0.11 -2.78 -1.41
N LEU A 96 -0.38 -1.68 -0.71
CA LEU A 96 0.57 -1.11 0.23
C LEU A 96 0.86 -2.07 1.38
N THR A 97 -0.17 -2.78 1.86
CA THR A 97 -0.03 -3.78 2.93
C THR A 97 0.71 -5.01 2.45
N SER A 98 0.46 -5.51 1.22
CA SER A 98 1.19 -6.66 0.70
C SER A 98 2.66 -6.33 0.45
N ILE A 99 2.96 -5.14 -0.06
CA ILE A 99 4.33 -4.63 -0.20
C ILE A 99 4.98 -4.50 1.18
N TYR A 100 4.27 -3.98 2.18
CA TYR A 100 4.81 -3.90 3.53
C TYR A 100 5.04 -5.27 4.18
N LEU A 101 4.19 -6.26 3.93
CA LEU A 101 4.34 -7.59 4.55
C LEU A 101 5.40 -8.45 3.86
N PHE A 102 5.49 -8.40 2.52
CA PHE A 102 6.29 -9.32 1.71
C PHE A 102 7.39 -8.64 0.89
N GLY A 103 7.31 -7.32 0.73
CA GLY A 103 8.35 -6.49 0.12
C GLY A 103 9.39 -5.99 1.12
N ILE A 104 9.09 -6.04 2.43
CA ILE A 104 10.12 -5.88 3.46
C ILE A 104 10.97 -7.15 3.46
N SER A 105 12.06 -7.11 2.71
CA SER A 105 13.21 -7.95 3.02
C SER A 105 13.68 -7.54 4.41
N TRP A 106 13.37 -8.34 5.43
CA TRP A 106 13.95 -8.25 6.79
C TRP A 106 15.46 -8.55 6.78
N ASN A 107 16.13 -8.37 5.64
CA ASN A 107 17.51 -8.76 5.43
C ASN A 107 18.39 -8.01 6.41
N VAL A 108 19.24 -8.77 7.10
CA VAL A 108 19.98 -8.39 8.30
C VAL A 108 21.25 -7.61 7.92
N GLY A 109 21.14 -6.72 6.93
CA GLY A 109 22.23 -5.89 6.42
C GLY A 109 22.16 -4.47 6.95
N GLU A 110 23.31 -3.85 7.19
CA GLU A 110 23.44 -2.47 7.64
C GLU A 110 22.72 -1.50 6.67
N TYR A 111 21.81 -0.71 7.21
CA TYR A 111 21.16 0.40 6.50
C TYR A 111 22.19 1.53 6.30
N GLN A 112 22.95 1.47 5.21
CA GLN A 112 23.80 2.58 4.80
C GLN A 112 22.95 3.60 4.03
N LEU A 113 22.98 4.87 4.43
CA LEU A 113 22.34 6.01 3.76
C LEU A 113 22.95 6.26 2.36
N ARG A 114 22.57 5.44 1.38
CA ARG A 114 22.77 5.72 -0.05
C ARG A 114 21.52 6.43 -0.56
N ILE A 115 21.69 7.40 -1.47
CA ILE A 115 20.62 8.24 -2.05
C ILE A 115 19.53 7.41 -2.77
N ASP A 116 19.79 6.13 -3.03
CA ASP A 116 18.86 5.15 -3.58
C ASP A 116 17.85 4.61 -2.54
N GLY A 117 18.02 4.98 -1.26
CA GLY A 117 17.37 4.34 -0.12
C GLY A 117 16.01 4.89 0.30
N ILE A 118 15.47 5.98 -0.26
CA ILE A 118 14.17 6.51 0.22
C ILE A 118 13.06 5.45 0.14
N SER A 119 13.05 4.62 -0.91
CA SER A 119 12.13 3.49 -1.09
C SER A 119 12.31 2.41 -0.03
N THR A 120 13.55 2.13 0.34
CA THR A 120 13.94 1.18 1.38
C THR A 120 13.60 1.73 2.78
N TYR A 121 13.79 3.02 3.01
CA TYR A 121 13.46 3.67 4.28
C TYR A 121 11.96 3.85 4.48
N LEU A 122 11.20 4.24 3.43
CA LEU A 122 9.76 4.50 3.54
C LEU A 122 8.90 3.26 3.38
N LEU A 123 9.30 2.27 2.58
CA LEU A 123 8.49 1.08 2.32
C LEU A 123 9.25 -0.25 2.49
N GLY A 124 10.54 -0.21 2.87
CA GLY A 124 11.36 -1.42 3.03
C GLY A 124 11.68 -2.15 1.73
N ILE A 125 11.52 -1.50 0.58
CA ILE A 125 11.74 -2.11 -0.73
C ILE A 125 13.25 -2.04 -1.05
N ASP A 126 13.92 -3.19 -1.06
CA ASP A 126 15.25 -3.33 -1.68
C ASP A 126 15.09 -3.32 -3.21
N SER A 127 15.91 -2.52 -3.88
CA SER A 127 15.79 -2.11 -5.29
C SER A 127 16.09 -3.20 -6.32
N GLY A 128 15.48 -4.38 -6.21
CA GLY A 128 15.69 -5.45 -7.18
C GLY A 128 14.51 -6.40 -7.37
N GLU A 129 13.93 -6.95 -6.31
CA GLU A 129 13.01 -8.08 -6.45
C GLU A 129 11.88 -8.01 -5.42
N LEU A 130 10.70 -7.58 -5.87
CA LEU A 130 9.48 -7.80 -5.10
C LEU A 130 9.17 -9.30 -5.12
N SER A 131 9.10 -9.93 -3.95
CA SER A 131 8.72 -11.33 -3.83
C SER A 131 7.40 -11.58 -4.58
N SER A 132 7.30 -12.67 -5.35
CA SER A 132 6.05 -13.09 -6.01
C SER A 132 4.88 -13.13 -5.03
N LEU A 133 5.15 -13.41 -3.74
CA LEU A 133 4.15 -13.41 -2.66
C LEU A 133 3.47 -12.04 -2.48
N THR A 134 4.17 -10.93 -2.74
CA THR A 134 3.61 -9.57 -2.70
C THR A 134 2.44 -9.43 -3.68
N PHE A 135 2.62 -9.95 -4.89
CA PHE A 135 1.62 -9.88 -5.95
C PHE A 135 0.51 -10.91 -5.77
N ILE A 136 0.85 -12.13 -5.34
CA ILE A 136 -0.11 -13.22 -5.13
C ILE A 136 -1.06 -12.90 -3.96
N SER A 137 -0.54 -12.33 -2.87
CA SER A 137 -1.34 -12.02 -1.67
C SER A 137 -2.14 -10.72 -1.79
N TRP A 138 -1.77 -9.82 -2.70
CA TRP A 138 -2.39 -8.50 -2.84
C TRP A 138 -3.91 -8.56 -3.01
N PRO A 139 -4.50 -9.34 -3.94
CA PRO A 139 -5.95 -9.39 -4.11
C PRO A 139 -6.66 -9.93 -2.85
N LEU A 140 -6.07 -10.94 -2.18
CA LEU A 140 -6.63 -11.52 -0.95
C LEU A 140 -6.63 -10.52 0.21
N ILE A 141 -5.52 -9.82 0.43
CA ILE A 141 -5.42 -8.78 1.47
C ILE A 141 -6.42 -7.65 1.18
N SER A 142 -6.56 -7.26 -0.10
CA SER A 142 -7.56 -6.27 -0.52
C SER A 142 -8.99 -6.72 -0.21
N ALA A 143 -9.31 -8.02 -0.40
CA ALA A 143 -10.60 -8.60 -0.06
C ALA A 143 -10.88 -8.51 1.45
N ILE A 144 -9.88 -8.84 2.28
CA ILE A 144 -9.98 -8.79 3.74
C ILE A 144 -10.24 -7.36 4.20
N ILE A 145 -9.47 -6.38 3.72
CA ILE A 145 -9.64 -4.97 4.07
C ILE A 145 -11.02 -4.47 3.65
N ALA A 146 -11.49 -4.84 2.44
CA ALA A 146 -12.82 -4.49 1.95
C ALA A 146 -13.97 -5.12 2.77
N ALA A 147 -13.73 -6.28 3.39
CA ALA A 147 -14.72 -6.98 4.20
C ALA A 147 -14.86 -6.40 5.62
N LEU A 148 -13.84 -5.72 6.14
CA LEU A 148 -13.82 -5.14 7.49
C LEU A 148 -15.10 -4.36 7.87
N PRO A 149 -15.61 -3.39 7.06
CA PRO A 149 -16.80 -2.62 7.44
C PRO A 149 -18.09 -3.44 7.49
N TYR A 150 -18.14 -4.62 6.84
CA TYR A 150 -19.31 -5.50 6.88
C TYR A 150 -19.36 -6.39 8.12
N ILE A 151 -18.19 -6.64 8.73
CA ILE A 151 -18.01 -7.54 9.88
C ILE A 151 -17.87 -6.74 11.18
N LEU A 152 -17.22 -5.58 11.14
CA LEU A 152 -16.98 -4.71 12.30
C LEU A 152 -17.92 -3.51 12.27
N ALA A 153 -18.76 -3.38 13.30
CA ALA A 153 -19.48 -2.15 13.57
C ALA A 153 -18.50 -1.06 14.05
N VAL A 154 -18.90 0.20 13.94
CA VAL A 154 -18.11 1.38 14.39
C VAL A 154 -17.69 1.29 15.87
N GLU A 155 -18.43 0.52 16.68
CA GLU A 155 -18.12 0.26 18.10
C GLU A 155 -17.22 -0.97 18.34
N PHE A 156 -16.53 -1.48 17.31
CA PHE A 156 -15.79 -2.76 17.35
C PHE A 156 -16.66 -3.99 17.73
N LYS A 157 -17.99 -3.86 17.67
CA LYS A 157 -18.91 -4.97 17.84
C LYS A 157 -18.99 -5.77 16.56
N VAL A 158 -18.84 -7.09 16.65
CA VAL A 158 -18.99 -8.00 15.51
C VAL A 158 -20.44 -7.95 15.03
N LYS A 159 -20.66 -7.41 13.83
CA LYS A 159 -21.96 -7.41 13.16
C LYS A 159 -22.09 -8.73 12.40
N LYS A 160 -23.21 -9.43 12.57
CA LYS A 160 -23.55 -10.57 11.72
C LYS A 160 -24.07 -10.04 10.37
N PRO A 161 -23.40 -10.31 9.23
CA PRO A 161 -23.86 -9.80 7.95
C PRO A 161 -25.21 -10.43 7.55
N SER A 162 -26.06 -9.64 6.90
CA SER A 162 -27.31 -10.10 6.28
C SER A 162 -27.03 -11.10 5.15
N PRO A 163 -28.01 -11.94 4.74
CA PRO A 163 -27.80 -12.92 3.67
C PRO A 163 -27.28 -12.33 2.35
N ALA A 164 -27.77 -11.14 1.97
CA ALA A 164 -27.30 -10.43 0.78
C ALA A 164 -25.85 -9.94 0.90
N GLU A 165 -25.45 -9.41 2.06
CA GLU A 165 -24.06 -9.01 2.33
C GLU A 165 -23.12 -10.23 2.30
N ARG A 166 -23.57 -11.40 2.80
CA ARG A 166 -22.77 -12.64 2.73
C ARG A 166 -22.53 -13.08 1.30
N GLN A 167 -23.55 -13.04 0.45
CA GLN A 167 -23.41 -13.40 -0.97
C GLN A 167 -22.42 -12.46 -1.66
N TYR A 168 -22.50 -11.16 -1.39
CA TYR A 168 -21.52 -10.19 -1.90
C TYR A 168 -20.10 -10.51 -1.43
N LEU A 169 -19.89 -10.82 -0.15
CA LEU A 169 -18.57 -11.17 0.39
C LEU A 169 -18.02 -12.45 -0.24
N VAL A 170 -18.85 -13.48 -0.44
CA VAL A 170 -18.43 -14.73 -1.11
C VAL A 170 -17.98 -14.45 -2.54
N ILE A 171 -18.73 -13.65 -3.29
CA ILE A 171 -18.37 -13.26 -4.66
C ILE A 171 -17.08 -12.43 -4.67
N LEU A 172 -16.95 -11.47 -3.73
CA LEU A 172 -15.75 -10.66 -3.58
C LEU A 172 -14.53 -11.55 -3.34
N PHE A 173 -14.55 -12.39 -2.29
CA PHE A 173 -13.44 -13.29 -1.99
C PHE A 173 -13.15 -14.27 -3.12
N GLY A 174 -14.18 -14.87 -3.73
CA GLY A 174 -14.01 -15.77 -4.88
C GLY A 174 -13.35 -15.08 -6.07
N SER A 175 -13.74 -13.85 -6.38
CA SER A 175 -13.12 -13.06 -7.46
C SER A 175 -11.65 -12.73 -7.16
N GLN A 176 -11.34 -12.34 -5.93
CA GLN A 176 -9.96 -12.01 -5.53
C GLN A 176 -9.08 -13.26 -5.46
N LEU A 177 -9.64 -14.40 -5.03
CA LEU A 177 -8.97 -15.69 -5.05
C LEU A 177 -8.63 -16.10 -6.49
N LEU A 178 -9.59 -15.99 -7.41
CA LEU A 178 -9.37 -16.29 -8.82
C LEU A 178 -8.26 -15.41 -9.42
N ILE A 179 -8.28 -14.10 -9.15
CA ILE A 179 -7.20 -13.19 -9.56
C ILE A 179 -5.85 -13.64 -8.97
N SER A 180 -5.81 -14.01 -7.70
CA SER A 180 -4.59 -14.50 -7.04
C SER A 180 -4.06 -15.78 -7.69
N CYS A 181 -4.95 -16.71 -8.05
CA CYS A 181 -4.59 -17.92 -8.79
C CYS A 181 -4.01 -17.60 -10.17
N TRP A 182 -4.58 -16.62 -10.89
CA TRP A 182 -4.04 -16.18 -12.19
C TRP A 182 -2.64 -15.56 -12.06
N ILE A 183 -2.42 -14.74 -11.03
CA ILE A 183 -1.10 -14.15 -10.75
C ILE A 183 -0.09 -15.25 -10.40
N GLN A 184 -0.48 -16.21 -9.57
CA GLN A 184 0.38 -17.36 -9.23
C GLN A 184 0.71 -18.18 -10.48
N PHE A 185 -0.27 -18.45 -11.34
CA PHE A 185 -0.08 -19.16 -12.59
C PHE A 185 0.92 -18.44 -13.49
N TYR A 186 0.84 -17.10 -13.60
CA TYR A 186 1.83 -16.31 -14.33
C TYR A 186 3.25 -16.56 -13.82
N PHE A 187 3.49 -16.50 -12.50
CA PHE A 187 4.84 -16.76 -11.95
C PHE A 187 5.31 -18.20 -12.18
N VAL A 188 4.41 -19.18 -12.14
CA VAL A 188 4.74 -20.58 -12.45
C VAL A 188 5.21 -20.70 -13.91
N ILE A 189 4.48 -20.11 -14.86
CA ILE A 189 4.85 -20.13 -16.27
C ILE A 189 6.17 -19.41 -16.51
N GLN A 190 6.38 -18.23 -15.91
CA GLN A 190 7.65 -17.52 -16.01
C GLN A 190 8.81 -18.37 -15.50
N ASN A 191 8.63 -19.05 -14.37
CA ASN A 191 9.65 -19.95 -13.83
C ASN A 191 9.93 -21.13 -14.78
N TRP A 192 8.90 -21.72 -15.38
CA TRP A 192 9.08 -22.78 -16.38
C TRP A 192 9.82 -22.30 -17.63
N LEU A 193 9.52 -21.11 -18.14
CA LEU A 193 10.20 -20.54 -19.30
C LEU A 193 11.68 -20.24 -19.03
N VAL A 194 12.01 -19.83 -17.81
CA VAL A 194 13.41 -19.62 -17.39
C VAL A 194 14.14 -20.95 -17.22
N GLN A 195 13.48 -21.97 -16.66
CA GLN A 195 14.08 -23.29 -16.41
C GLN A 195 14.24 -24.13 -17.67
N TYR A 196 13.29 -24.02 -18.61
CA TYR A 196 13.25 -24.80 -19.85
C TYR A 196 13.10 -23.87 -21.06
N PRO A 197 14.18 -23.17 -21.46
CA PRO A 197 14.14 -22.26 -22.60
C PRO A 197 13.80 -22.97 -23.92
N SER A 198 13.98 -24.30 -24.00
CA SER A 198 13.57 -25.12 -25.14
C SER A 198 12.06 -25.08 -25.39
N LEU A 199 11.23 -24.80 -24.38
CA LEU A 199 9.77 -24.64 -24.54
C LEU A 199 9.38 -23.45 -25.43
N LEU A 200 10.28 -22.48 -25.62
CA LEU A 200 10.06 -21.35 -26.53
C LEU A 200 10.39 -21.71 -27.99
N SER A 201 11.19 -22.75 -28.20
CA SER A 201 11.68 -23.17 -29.51
C SER A 201 11.12 -24.51 -29.98
N ASP A 202 10.42 -25.25 -29.12
CA ASP A 202 9.83 -26.53 -29.46
C ASP A 202 8.64 -26.32 -30.40
N ASP A 203 8.72 -26.98 -31.55
CA ASP A 203 7.68 -26.96 -32.58
C ASP A 203 6.79 -28.20 -32.38
N PHE A 204 5.47 -28.07 -32.53
CA PHE A 204 4.53 -29.18 -32.29
C PHE A 204 4.61 -30.30 -33.34
N ILE A 205 5.59 -30.25 -34.26
CA ILE A 205 5.76 -31.15 -35.40
C ILE A 205 6.00 -32.61 -34.99
N HIS A 206 6.52 -32.85 -33.79
CA HIS A 206 6.71 -34.19 -33.22
C HIS A 206 5.77 -34.52 -32.05
N SER A 207 4.74 -33.69 -31.83
CA SER A 207 3.73 -33.95 -30.80
C SER A 207 2.78 -35.07 -31.26
N SER A 208 2.43 -35.99 -30.35
CA SER A 208 1.39 -37.00 -30.59
C SER A 208 -0.04 -36.46 -30.45
N PHE A 209 -0.20 -35.13 -30.41
CA PHE A 209 -1.46 -34.39 -30.28
C PHE A 209 -1.90 -33.78 -31.60
#